data_AF-A0A1H9NGV0-F1
#
_entry.id   AF-A0A1H9NGV0-F1
#
_cell.length_a   1.000
_cell.length_b   1.000
_cell.length_c   1.000
_cell.angle_alpha   90.00
_cell.angle_beta   90.00
_cell.angle_gamma   90.00
#
_symmetry.space_group_name_H-M   'P 1'
#
loop_
_entity.id
_entity.type
_entity.pdbx_description
1 polymer ?
#
loop_
_entity_poly.entity_id
_entity_poly.type
_entity_poly.pdbx_seq_one_letter_code
_entity_poly.pdbx_strand_id
1 'polypeptide(L)'
;MFVTQDLFDPDATQKALLKEFEGYRTRRRLKEGQIEVQALLEGFKNAWIVKDYATIITVAEKLPEGVLNLDDRLVLYYDLSITRSD
;
A
#
# COMPACT_ATOMS: atom_id res chain seq x y z
N MET A 1 -11.88 -21.40 -29.78
CA MET A 1 -11.64 -21.43 -28.32
C MET A 1 -10.59 -20.36 -28.06
N PHE A 2 -11.02 -19.15 -27.69
CA PHE A 2 -10.11 -18.02 -27.55
C PHE A 2 -9.28 -18.22 -26.29
N VAL A 3 -7.98 -18.37 -26.49
CA VAL A 3 -6.98 -18.34 -25.44
C VAL A 3 -7.03 -16.93 -24.86
N THR A 4 -7.52 -16.80 -23.63
CA THR A 4 -7.47 -15.55 -22.85
C THR A 4 -6.02 -15.30 -22.45
N GLN A 5 -5.20 -14.88 -23.42
CA GLN A 5 -3.83 -14.41 -23.24
C GLN A 5 -3.79 -12.87 -23.09
N ASP A 6 -4.88 -12.30 -22.55
CA ASP A 6 -5.08 -10.86 -22.31
C ASP A 6 -5.21 -10.55 -20.80
N LEU A 7 -4.86 -11.51 -19.94
CA LEU A 7 -5.10 -11.44 -18.48
C LEU A 7 -3.87 -11.09 -17.64
N PHE A 8 -2.79 -10.62 -18.24
CA PHE A 8 -1.58 -10.27 -17.51
C PHE A 8 -0.95 -8.98 -18.04
N ASP A 9 -1.72 -7.90 -18.05
CA ASP A 9 -1.15 -6.55 -18.04
C ASP A 9 -0.67 -6.26 -16.61
N PRO A 10 0.63 -6.37 -16.29
CA PRO A 10 1.14 -6.07 -14.95
C PRO A 10 0.84 -4.61 -14.55
N ASP A 11 0.79 -3.72 -15.55
CA ASP A 11 0.44 -2.31 -15.37
C ASP A 11 -1.02 -2.09 -14.96
N ALA A 12 -1.95 -2.94 -15.43
CA ALA A 12 -3.37 -2.80 -15.09
C ALA A 12 -3.61 -3.14 -13.61
N THR A 13 -2.98 -4.21 -13.13
CA THR A 13 -3.05 -4.62 -11.72
C THR A 13 -2.38 -3.60 -10.82
N GLN A 14 -1.18 -3.11 -11.18
CA GLN A 14 -0.51 -2.09 -10.38
C GLN A 14 -1.35 -0.81 -10.25
N LYS A 15 -1.96 -0.35 -11.35
CA LYS A 15 -2.86 0.82 -11.32
C LYS A 15 -4.10 0.57 -10.44
N ALA A 16 -4.66 -0.64 -10.47
CA ALA A 16 -5.78 -1.01 -9.61
C ALA A 16 -5.39 -1.01 -8.12
N LEU A 17 -4.23 -1.57 -7.79
CA LEU A 17 -3.68 -1.59 -6.42
C LEU A 17 -3.40 -0.18 -5.89
N LEU A 18 -2.83 0.70 -6.72
CA LEU A 18 -2.60 2.10 -6.34
C LEU A 18 -3.93 2.85 -6.14
N LYS A 19 -4.97 2.54 -6.93
CA LYS A 19 -6.30 3.13 -6.74
C LYS A 19 -6.95 2.67 -5.43
N GLU A 20 -6.81 1.41 -5.06
CA GLU A 20 -7.22 0.89 -3.75
C GLU A 20 -6.46 1.62 -2.62
N PHE A 21 -5.15 1.78 -2.76
CA PHE A 21 -4.32 2.50 -1.79
C PHE A 21 -4.75 3.96 -1.58
N GLU A 22 -5.07 4.68 -2.66
CA GLU A 22 -5.63 6.03 -2.57
C GLU A 22 -6.95 6.05 -1.77
N GLY A 23 -7.76 4.99 -1.89
CA GLY A 23 -8.92 4.77 -1.04
C GLY A 23 -8.56 4.69 0.45
N TYR A 24 -7.42 4.12 0.81
CA TYR A 24 -6.96 4.03 2.20
C TYR A 24 -6.53 5.37 2.77
N ARG A 25 -5.95 6.26 1.95
CA ARG A 25 -5.57 7.63 2.36
C ARG A 25 -6.78 8.45 2.78
N THR A 26 -7.90 8.32 2.07
CA THR A 26 -9.12 9.11 2.30
C THR A 26 -10.01 8.55 3.41
N ARG A 27 -9.93 7.25 3.71
CA ARG A 27 -10.70 6.63 4.79
C ARG A 27 -10.20 7.06 6.16
N ARG A 28 -11.13 7.21 7.12
CA ARG A 28 -10.82 7.51 8.53
C ARG A 28 -10.36 6.29 9.33
N ARG A 29 -10.88 5.10 9.02
CA ARG A 29 -10.57 3.83 9.68
C ARG A 29 -10.59 2.69 8.68
N LEU A 30 -9.60 1.82 8.75
CA LEU A 30 -9.51 0.63 7.91
C LEU A 30 -9.82 -0.61 8.75
N LYS A 31 -10.44 -1.61 8.12
CA LYS A 31 -10.71 -2.92 8.73
C LYS A 31 -9.78 -3.92 8.09
N GLU A 32 -9.21 -4.83 8.89
CA GLU A 32 -8.26 -5.85 8.44
C GLU A 32 -8.76 -6.62 7.20
N GLY A 33 -10.00 -7.12 7.25
CA GLY A 33 -10.60 -7.86 6.13
C GLY A 33 -10.96 -7.03 4.87
N GLN A 34 -10.70 -5.72 4.87
CA GLN A 34 -10.90 -4.83 3.71
C GLN A 34 -9.58 -4.29 3.16
N ILE A 35 -8.45 -4.68 3.74
CA ILE A 35 -7.13 -4.21 3.34
C ILE A 35 -6.48 -5.28 2.48
N GLU A 36 -6.12 -4.91 1.26
CA GLU A 36 -5.23 -5.73 0.46
C GLU A 36 -3.77 -5.38 0.76
N VAL A 37 -3.02 -6.34 1.30
CA VAL A 37 -1.59 -6.17 1.62
C VAL A 37 -0.79 -5.76 0.38
N GLN A 38 -1.13 -6.28 -0.80
CA GLN A 38 -0.49 -5.90 -2.06
C GLN A 38 -0.73 -4.43 -2.44
N ALA A 39 -1.93 -3.90 -2.15
CA ALA A 39 -2.24 -2.49 -2.40
C ALA A 39 -1.44 -1.58 -1.47
N LEU A 40 -1.28 -1.97 -0.19
CA LEU A 40 -0.41 -1.27 0.74
C LEU A 40 1.05 -1.27 0.29
N LEU A 41 1.58 -2.43 -0.14
CA LEU A 41 2.96 -2.56 -0.57
C LEU A 41 3.27 -1.68 -1.79
N GLU A 42 2.44 -1.73 -2.83
CA GLU A 42 2.63 -0.89 -4.02
C GLU A 42 2.44 0.59 -3.70
N GLY A 43 1.48 0.93 -2.83
CA GLY A 43 1.28 2.30 -2.34
C GLY A 43 2.47 2.84 -1.55
N PHE A 44 2.99 2.07 -0.59
CA PHE A 44 4.15 2.45 0.23
C PHE A 44 5.41 2.57 -0.61
N LYS A 45 5.62 1.62 -1.52
CA LYS A 45 6.73 1.69 -2.50
C LYS A 45 6.64 2.94 -3.36
N ASN A 46 5.45 3.27 -3.88
CA ASN A 46 5.26 4.47 -4.69
C ASN A 46 5.53 5.74 -3.88
N ALA A 47 4.93 5.86 -2.70
CA ALA A 47 5.14 6.97 -1.78
C ALA A 47 6.61 7.13 -1.40
N TRP A 48 7.33 6.02 -1.18
CA TRP A 48 8.75 6.01 -0.88
C TRP A 48 9.61 6.56 -2.03
N ILE A 49 9.32 6.15 -3.28
CA ILE A 49 10.03 6.63 -4.49
C ILE A 49 9.86 8.14 -4.65
N VAL A 50 8.63 8.65 -4.47
CA VAL A 50 8.35 10.10 -4.54
C VAL A 50 8.71 10.85 -3.26
N LYS A 51 9.28 10.17 -2.27
CA LYS A 51 9.69 10.71 -0.95
C LYS A 51 8.53 11.29 -0.13
N ASP A 52 7.31 10.81 -0.35
CA ASP A 52 6.13 11.15 0.45
C ASP A 52 6.05 10.25 1.69
N TYR A 53 7.00 10.46 2.61
CA TYR A 53 7.11 9.70 3.87
C TYR A 53 5.91 9.96 4.78
N ALA A 54 5.34 11.17 4.74
CA ALA A 54 4.18 11.56 5.53
C ALA A 54 2.95 10.69 5.18
N THR A 55 2.72 10.39 3.89
CA THR A 55 1.64 9.48 3.47
C THR A 55 1.84 8.07 4.02
N ILE A 56 3.06 7.54 4.02
CA ILE A 56 3.36 6.20 4.56
C ILE A 56 3.01 6.15 6.05
N ILE A 57 3.50 7.12 6.83
CA ILE A 57 3.25 7.20 8.28
C ILE A 57 1.74 7.33 8.55
N THR A 58 1.07 8.27 7.88
CA THR A 58 -0.35 8.55 8.09
C THR A 58 -1.24 7.35 7.75
N VAL A 59 -0.90 6.60 6.70
CA VAL A 59 -1.66 5.39 6.33
C VAL A 59 -1.37 4.27 7.31
N ALA A 60 -0.10 4.05 7.70
CA ALA A 60 0.28 3.03 8.66
C ALA A 60 -0.43 3.21 10.02
N GLU A 61 -0.55 4.44 10.52
CA GLU A 61 -1.27 4.75 11.77
C GLU A 61 -2.79 4.46 11.71
N LYS A 62 -3.37 4.42 10.51
CA LYS A 62 -4.78 4.08 10.29
C LYS A 62 -5.03 2.59 10.18
N LEU A 63 -3.98 1.80 9.99
CA LEU A 63 -4.11 0.36 9.89
C LEU A 63 -4.47 -0.23 11.26
N PRO A 64 -5.34 -1.24 11.30
CA PRO A 64 -5.55 -1.99 12.52
C PRO A 64 -4.27 -2.70 12.94
N GLU A 65 -4.13 -2.93 14.24
CA GLU A 65 -2.99 -3.66 14.80
C GLU A 65 -2.83 -5.02 14.12
N GLY A 66 -1.59 -5.39 13.80
CA GLY A 66 -1.26 -6.64 13.13
C GLY A 66 -1.10 -6.53 11.61
N VAL A 67 -1.83 -5.65 10.92
CA VAL A 67 -1.73 -5.55 9.44
C VAL A 67 -0.33 -5.17 8.98
N LEU A 68 0.31 -4.21 9.64
CA LEU A 68 1.67 -3.80 9.30
C LEU A 68 2.67 -4.96 9.44
N ASN A 69 2.43 -5.85 10.41
CA ASN A 69 3.29 -7.01 10.69
C ASN A 69 3.01 -8.22 9.78
N LEU A 70 2.03 -8.15 8.87
CA LEU A 70 1.76 -9.24 7.92
C LEU A 70 2.84 -9.35 6.83
N ASP A 71 3.60 -8.29 6.60
CA ASP A 71 4.70 -8.27 5.62
C ASP A 71 5.83 -7.36 6.12
N ASP A 72 7.05 -7.90 6.20
CA ASP A 72 8.23 -7.20 6.70
C ASP A 72 8.54 -5.90 5.93
N ARG A 73 8.14 -5.81 4.64
CA ARG A 73 8.38 -4.62 3.84
C ARG A 73 7.49 -3.46 4.28
N LEU A 74 6.28 -3.73 4.77
CA LEU A 74 5.41 -2.67 5.29
C LEU A 74 6.00 -2.06 6.55
N VAL A 75 6.49 -2.90 7.46
CA VAL A 75 7.23 -2.48 8.66
C VAL A 75 8.44 -1.65 8.27
N LEU A 76 9.27 -2.16 7.34
CA LEU A 76 10.46 -1.46 6.87
C LEU A 76 10.15 -0.07 6.29
N TYR A 77 9.15 0.04 5.42
CA TYR A 77 8.77 1.33 4.84
C TYR A 77 8.31 2.32 5.91
N TYR A 78 7.57 1.85 6.91
CA TYR A 78 7.12 2.69 8.02
C TYR A 78 8.30 3.20 8.86
N ASP A 79 9.16 2.31 9.34
CA ASP A 79 10.30 2.65 10.19
C ASP A 79 11.27 3.62 9.50
N LEU A 80 11.58 3.34 8.23
CA LEU A 80 12.42 4.20 7.44
C LEU A 80 11.77 5.56 7.16
N SER A 81 10.44 5.60 6.99
CA SER A 81 9.72 6.85 6.76
C SER A 81 9.72 7.72 8.01
N ILE A 82 9.57 7.14 9.21
CA ILE A 82 9.73 7.87 10.48
C ILE A 82 11.12 8.49 10.56
N THR A 83 12.16 7.68 10.33
CA THR A 83 13.57 8.11 10.41
C THR A 83 13.90 9.25 9.44
N ARG A 84 13.22 9.30 8.27
CA ARG A 84 13.48 10.30 7.22
C ARG A 84 12.51 11.48 7.23
N SER A 85 11.45 11.41 8.04
CA SER A 85 10.49 12.49 8.24
C SER A 85 10.85 13.40 9.42
N ASP A 86 11.84 12.99 10.23
CA ASP A 86 12.46 13.76 11.31
C ASP A 86 13.62 14.64 10.78
#